data_AF-A0A2P4XHE8-F1
#
_entry.id   AF-A0A2P4XHE8-F1
#
_cell.length_a   1.000
_cell.length_b   1.000
_cell.length_c   1.000
_cell.angle_alpha   90.00
_cell.angle_beta   90.00
_cell.angle_gamma   90.00
#
_symmetry.space_group_name_H-M   'P 1'
#
loop_
_entity.id
_entity.type
_entity.pdbx_description
1 polymer ?
#
loop_
_entity_poly.entity_id
_entity_poly.type
_entity_poly.pdbx_seq_one_letter_code
_entity_poly.pdbx_strand_id
1 'polypeptide(L)'
;MSEVLSVPILETVKAAQLQNGLRHRDFQRYRQYCTRRLRRIRKSVKFTHGKGKQFVNKKVDVETATENRLLYLPLYNAERAWGYAMQLKEDDNLDKSENGDDANSRIKFHLNGRLRKAAEWSQKLADICAVRADI
;
A
#
# COMPACT_ATOMS: atom_id res chain seq x y z
N MET A 1 -6.85 7.79 29.27
CA MET A 1 -7.64 6.85 28.46
C MET A 1 -7.08 6.91 27.05
N SER A 2 -6.32 5.90 26.64
CA SER A 2 -5.85 5.79 25.25
C SER A 2 -7.06 5.53 24.36
N GLU A 3 -7.31 6.44 23.43
CA GLU A 3 -8.37 6.32 22.42
C GLU A 3 -8.13 5.04 21.62
N VAL A 4 -9.14 4.18 21.56
CA VAL A 4 -8.98 2.90 20.87
C VAL A 4 -9.10 3.10 19.37
N LEU A 5 -8.19 2.48 18.61
CA LEU A 5 -8.10 2.70 17.18
C LEU A 5 -8.95 1.69 16.41
N SER A 6 -9.97 2.18 15.70
CA SER A 6 -10.84 1.36 14.86
C SER A 6 -10.78 1.81 13.39
N VAL A 7 -10.54 0.86 12.49
CA VAL A 7 -10.49 1.08 11.04
C VAL A 7 -11.20 -0.07 10.33
N PRO A 8 -12.27 0.19 9.55
CA PRO A 8 -12.94 -0.85 8.75
C PRO A 8 -12.09 -1.16 7.51
N ILE A 9 -11.04 -1.97 7.68
CA ILE A 9 -10.02 -2.24 6.65
C ILE A 9 -10.67 -2.79 5.38
N LEU A 10 -11.47 -3.85 5.50
CA LEU A 10 -12.05 -4.55 4.35
C LEU A 10 -12.97 -3.64 3.54
N GLU A 11 -13.89 -2.94 4.21
CA GLU A 11 -14.82 -2.00 3.57
C GLU A 11 -14.07 -0.86 2.88
N THR A 12 -13.10 -0.25 3.58
CA THR A 12 -12.27 0.84 3.03
C THR A 12 -11.55 0.40 1.76
N VAL A 13 -10.91 -0.77 1.80
CA VAL A 13 -10.13 -1.29 0.68
C VAL A 13 -11.06 -1.62 -0.49
N LYS A 14 -12.15 -2.34 -0.26
CA LYS A 14 -13.10 -2.72 -1.32
C LYS A 14 -13.73 -1.49 -1.97
N ALA A 15 -14.21 -0.53 -1.19
CA ALA A 15 -14.76 0.72 -1.70
C ALA A 15 -13.71 1.49 -2.54
N ALA A 16 -12.47 1.60 -2.03
CA ALA A 16 -11.39 2.25 -2.75
C ALA A 16 -11.04 1.54 -4.06
N GLN A 17 -10.97 0.21 -4.08
CA GLN A 17 -10.69 -0.59 -5.28
C GLN A 17 -11.78 -0.38 -6.34
N LEU A 18 -13.05 -0.54 -5.96
CA LEU A 18 -14.19 -0.40 -6.87
C LEU A 18 -14.27 1.01 -7.50
N GLN A 19 -14.08 2.06 -6.70
CA GLN A 19 -14.18 3.44 -7.17
C GLN A 19 -12.98 3.90 -8.03
N ASN A 20 -11.81 3.26 -7.90
CA ASN A 20 -10.55 3.77 -8.45
C ASN A 20 -9.91 2.88 -9.50
N GLY A 21 -10.70 2.08 -10.23
CA GLY A 21 -10.27 1.43 -11.48
C GLY A 21 -10.33 -0.09 -11.48
N LEU A 22 -10.36 -0.76 -10.31
CA LEU A 22 -10.33 -2.23 -10.28
C LEU A 22 -11.59 -2.89 -10.83
N ARG A 23 -12.71 -2.15 -10.92
CA ARG A 23 -13.90 -2.64 -11.64
C ARG A 23 -13.59 -3.02 -13.10
N HIS A 24 -12.62 -2.35 -13.71
CA HIS A 24 -12.16 -2.59 -15.08
C HIS A 24 -10.73 -3.13 -15.12
N ARG A 25 -10.23 -3.69 -14.00
CA ARG A 25 -8.85 -4.20 -13.87
C ARG A 25 -7.75 -3.16 -14.12
N ASP A 26 -8.06 -1.87 -13.98
CA ASP A 26 -7.07 -0.80 -14.13
C ASP A 26 -6.23 -0.64 -12.84
N PHE A 27 -5.23 -1.51 -12.71
CA PHE A 27 -4.32 -1.53 -11.55
C PHE A 27 -3.39 -0.32 -11.50
N GLN A 28 -3.04 0.25 -12.67
CA GLN A 28 -2.23 1.45 -12.76
C GLN A 28 -2.94 2.65 -12.12
N ARG A 29 -4.22 2.87 -12.47
CA ARG A 29 -5.04 3.93 -11.88
C ARG A 29 -5.22 3.75 -10.39
N TYR A 30 -5.45 2.53 -9.93
CA TYR A 30 -5.56 2.24 -8.49
C TYR A 30 -4.26 2.55 -7.74
N ARG A 31 -3.11 2.13 -8.27
CA ARG A 31 -1.79 2.44 -7.70
C ARG A 31 -1.53 3.95 -7.62
N GLN A 32 -1.91 4.70 -8.65
CA GLN A 32 -1.82 6.17 -8.65
C GLN A 32 -2.75 6.81 -7.61
N TYR A 33 -3.96 6.28 -7.45
CA TYR A 33 -4.87 6.68 -6.37
C TYR A 33 -4.23 6.45 -5.00
N CYS A 34 -3.70 5.26 -4.71
CA CYS A 34 -3.06 4.93 -3.44
C CYS A 34 -1.87 5.87 -3.15
N THR A 35 -1.09 6.21 -4.17
CA THR A 35 0.01 7.18 -4.05
C THR A 35 -0.50 8.58 -3.66
N ARG A 36 -1.54 9.07 -4.33
CA ARG A 36 -2.16 10.36 -4.02
C ARG A 36 -2.82 10.37 -2.64
N ARG A 37 -3.44 9.26 -2.23
CA ARG A 37 -4.08 9.08 -0.92
C ARG A 37 -3.03 9.10 0.19
N LEU A 38 -1.94 8.34 0.06
CA LEU A 38 -0.79 8.38 0.98
C LEU A 38 -0.24 9.80 1.15
N ARG A 39 -0.06 10.53 0.05
CA ARG A 39 0.42 11.92 0.11
C ARG A 39 -0.54 12.84 0.88
N ARG A 40 -1.85 12.69 0.66
CA ARG A 40 -2.89 13.47 1.37
C ARG A 40 -2.90 13.16 2.87
N ILE A 41 -2.87 11.88 3.23
CA ILE A 41 -2.84 11.45 4.64
C ILE A 41 -1.58 11.99 5.32
N ARG A 42 -0.39 11.80 4.73
CA ARG A 42 0.86 12.34 5.30
C ARG A 42 0.82 13.86 5.51
N LYS A 43 0.17 14.60 4.61
CA LYS A 43 -0.02 16.05 4.79
C LYS A 43 -1.00 16.36 5.91
N SER A 44 -2.14 15.66 6.00
CA SER A 44 -3.17 15.95 7.00
C SER A 44 -2.70 15.69 8.43
N VAL A 45 -1.92 14.62 8.64
CA VAL A 45 -1.35 14.28 9.96
C VAL A 45 0.00 14.96 10.25
N LYS A 46 0.40 15.93 9.41
CA LYS A 46 1.73 16.60 9.48
C LYS A 46 2.93 15.63 9.55
N PHE A 47 2.73 14.42 9.02
CA PHE A 47 3.67 13.30 8.99
C PHE A 47 4.41 13.21 7.64
N THR A 48 4.79 14.37 7.11
CA THR A 48 5.58 14.46 5.90
C THR A 48 7.05 14.16 6.19
N HIS A 49 7.71 13.45 5.28
CA HIS A 49 9.16 13.39 5.24
C HIS A 49 9.74 14.81 5.17
N GLY A 50 10.89 15.03 5.82
CA GLY A 50 11.51 16.35 5.93
C GLY A 50 11.62 17.06 4.57
N LYS A 51 11.41 18.37 4.55
CA LYS A 51 11.52 19.21 3.33
C LYS A 51 12.93 19.74 3.09
N GLY A 52 13.92 19.28 3.86
CA GLY A 52 15.30 19.78 3.82
C GLY A 52 16.20 18.98 2.87
N LYS A 53 17.49 19.35 2.85
CA LYS A 53 18.55 18.71 2.05
C LYS A 53 18.77 17.23 2.44
N GLN A 54 18.38 16.85 3.65
CA GLN A 54 18.46 15.47 4.15
C GLN A 54 17.06 14.85 4.24
N PHE A 55 16.94 13.61 3.77
CA PHE A 55 15.70 12.84 3.85
C PHE A 55 15.46 12.38 5.29
N VAL A 56 14.40 12.91 5.92
CA VAL A 56 13.96 12.43 7.24
C VAL A 56 12.90 11.35 7.06
N ASN A 57 13.24 10.12 7.42
CA ASN A 57 12.33 8.99 7.34
C ASN A 57 11.36 8.97 8.52
N LYS A 58 10.16 9.56 8.35
CA LYS A 58 9.05 9.37 9.28
C LYS A 58 8.40 7.99 9.04
N LYS A 59 8.84 7.01 9.84
CA LYS A 59 8.28 5.65 9.90
C LYS A 59 7.10 5.63 10.87
N VAL A 60 6.06 4.89 10.49
CA VAL A 60 4.90 4.67 11.35
C VAL A 60 5.20 3.44 12.18
N ASP A 61 5.47 3.66 13.47
CA ASP A 61 5.73 2.64 14.47
C ASP A 61 4.63 2.69 15.57
N VAL A 62 4.57 1.67 16.41
CA VAL A 62 3.57 1.50 17.49
C VAL A 62 3.48 2.72 18.43
N GLU A 63 4.60 3.39 18.66
CA GLU A 63 4.67 4.59 19.50
C GLU A 63 4.09 5.82 18.80
N THR A 64 4.26 5.91 17.49
CA THR A 64 3.82 7.06 16.69
C THR A 64 2.36 6.96 16.25
N ALA A 65 1.76 5.77 16.29
CA ALA A 65 0.39 5.50 15.91
C ALA A 65 -0.61 6.02 16.98
N THR A 66 -0.75 7.34 17.05
CA THR A 66 -1.62 8.02 18.03
C THR A 66 -3.04 8.27 17.51
N GLU A 67 -3.26 8.21 16.19
CA GLU A 67 -4.54 8.52 15.56
C GLU A 67 -4.91 7.44 14.52
N ASN A 68 -6.22 7.19 14.35
CA ASN A 68 -6.76 6.27 13.34
C ASN A 68 -6.21 6.53 11.94
N ARG A 69 -5.99 7.81 11.60
CA ARG A 69 -5.47 8.25 10.30
C ARG A 69 -4.07 7.72 9.99
N LEU A 70 -3.27 7.42 11.01
CA LEU A 70 -1.92 6.89 10.84
C LEU A 70 -1.92 5.41 10.46
N LEU A 71 -2.93 4.63 10.87
CA LEU A 71 -3.09 3.22 10.46
C LEU A 71 -3.34 3.08 8.96
N TYR A 72 -3.93 4.10 8.32
CA TYR A 72 -4.11 4.09 6.87
C TYR A 72 -2.78 4.19 6.11
N LEU A 73 -1.68 4.67 6.73
CA LEU A 73 -0.38 4.76 6.06
C LEU A 73 0.21 3.38 5.73
N PRO A 74 0.40 2.44 6.67
CA PRO A 74 0.85 1.09 6.33
C PRO A 74 -0.18 0.38 5.44
N LEU A 75 -1.49 0.55 5.67
CA LEU A 75 -2.54 -0.02 4.81
C LEU A 75 -2.40 0.40 3.33
N TYR A 76 -2.38 1.70 3.03
CA TYR A 76 -2.24 2.15 1.63
C TYR A 76 -0.84 1.92 1.06
N ASN A 77 0.20 1.71 1.89
CA ASN A 77 1.49 1.26 1.39
C ASN A 77 1.44 -0.20 0.94
N ALA A 78 0.75 -1.07 1.67
CA ALA A 78 0.47 -2.44 1.26
C ALA A 78 -0.35 -2.46 -0.03
N GLU A 79 -1.49 -1.75 -0.08
CA GLU A 79 -2.35 -1.68 -1.28
C GLU A 79 -1.62 -1.13 -2.50
N ARG A 80 -0.74 -0.13 -2.34
CA ARG A 80 0.05 0.40 -3.45
C ARG A 80 1.06 -0.63 -3.98
N ALA A 81 1.71 -1.38 -3.07
CA ALA A 81 2.66 -2.42 -3.46
C ALA A 81 1.95 -3.58 -4.15
N TRP A 82 0.80 -4.01 -3.62
CA TRP A 82 -0.05 -5.02 -4.22
C TRP A 82 -0.59 -4.60 -5.59
N GLY A 83 -1.13 -3.37 -5.71
CA GLY A 83 -1.61 -2.84 -6.99
C GLY A 83 -0.51 -2.78 -8.06
N TYR A 84 0.74 -2.49 -7.67
CA TYR A 84 1.86 -2.58 -8.59
C TYR A 84 2.21 -4.03 -8.95
N ALA A 85 2.16 -4.96 -7.99
CA ALA A 85 2.37 -6.38 -8.29
C ALA A 85 1.32 -6.91 -9.27
N MET A 86 0.06 -6.50 -9.14
CA MET A 86 -1.01 -6.92 -10.06
C MET A 86 -0.85 -6.32 -11.45
N GLN A 87 -0.42 -5.05 -11.56
CA GLN A 87 -0.03 -4.46 -12.85
C GLN A 87 1.08 -5.29 -13.51
N LEU A 88 2.18 -5.57 -12.80
CA LEU A 88 3.29 -6.38 -13.32
C LEU A 88 2.86 -7.80 -13.68
N LYS A 89 1.82 -8.34 -13.04
CA LYS A 89 1.26 -9.65 -13.37
C LYS A 89 0.58 -9.63 -14.74
N GLU A 90 -0.12 -8.56 -15.06
CA GLU A 90 -0.73 -8.40 -16.39
C GLU A 90 0.35 -8.19 -17.45
N ASP A 91 1.36 -7.37 -17.16
CA ASP A 91 2.51 -7.18 -18.04
C ASP A 91 3.28 -8.50 -18.31
N ASP A 92 3.52 -9.31 -17.26
CA ASP A 92 4.17 -10.64 -17.38
C ASP A 92 3.34 -11.63 -18.20
N ASN A 93 2.01 -11.58 -18.09
CA ASN A 93 1.11 -12.43 -18.87
C ASN A 93 1.08 -12.02 -20.35
N LEU A 94 1.09 -10.72 -20.63
CA LEU A 94 1.16 -10.19 -22.01
C LEU A 94 2.48 -10.57 -22.66
N ASP A 95 3.59 -10.36 -21.96
CA ASP A 95 4.94 -10.70 -22.44
C ASP A 95 5.08 -12.20 -22.74
N LYS A 96 4.51 -13.07 -21.90
CA LYS A 96 4.44 -14.51 -22.18
C LYS A 96 3.56 -14.88 -23.37
N SER A 97 2.47 -14.14 -23.58
CA SER A 97 1.60 -14.34 -24.73
C SER A 97 2.27 -13.94 -26.05
N GLU A 98 3.11 -12.90 -26.03
CA GLU A 98 3.78 -12.38 -27.22
C GLU A 98 5.08 -13.14 -27.52
N ASN A 99 5.87 -13.46 -26.48
CA ASN A 99 7.24 -13.95 -26.63
C ASN A 99 7.42 -15.43 -26.22
N GLY A 100 6.40 -16.10 -25.67
CA GLY A 100 6.45 -17.52 -25.32
C GLY A 100 7.61 -17.86 -24.37
N ASP A 101 8.52 -18.72 -24.82
CA ASP A 101 9.69 -19.17 -24.05
C ASP A 101 10.77 -18.07 -23.88
N ASP A 102 10.77 -17.04 -24.74
CA ASP A 102 11.69 -15.91 -24.67
C ASP A 102 11.21 -14.77 -23.75
N ALA A 103 10.12 -14.99 -23.02
CA ALA A 103 9.54 -13.99 -22.13
C ALA A 103 10.51 -13.55 -21.00
N ASN A 104 10.44 -12.27 -20.67
CA ASN A 104 11.30 -11.61 -19.71
C ASN A 104 10.96 -12.00 -18.26
N SER A 105 11.68 -13.02 -17.75
CA SER A 105 11.57 -13.48 -16.36
C SER A 105 11.78 -12.38 -15.30
N ARG A 106 12.40 -11.23 -15.64
CA ARG A 106 12.63 -10.11 -14.72
C ARG A 106 11.32 -9.49 -14.22
N ILE A 107 10.24 -9.52 -15.02
CA ILE A 107 8.93 -8.99 -14.62
C ILE A 107 8.39 -9.80 -13.43
N LYS A 108 8.45 -11.13 -13.51
CA LYS A 108 8.10 -12.04 -12.41
C LYS A 108 8.92 -11.80 -11.14
N PHE A 109 10.24 -11.58 -11.25
CA PHE A 109 11.06 -11.26 -10.07
C PHE A 109 10.65 -9.93 -9.44
N HIS A 110 10.36 -8.91 -10.25
CA HIS A 110 9.88 -7.61 -9.76
C HIS A 110 8.52 -7.74 -9.08
N LEU A 111 7.59 -8.47 -9.69
CA LEU A 111 6.28 -8.80 -9.13
C LEU A 111 6.42 -9.41 -7.73
N ASN A 112 7.24 -10.46 -7.60
CA ASN A 112 7.47 -11.11 -6.30
C ASN A 112 8.06 -10.15 -5.27
N GLY A 113 8.99 -9.30 -5.68
CA GLY A 113 9.53 -8.24 -4.81
C GLY A 113 8.47 -7.24 -4.36
N ARG A 114 7.47 -6.93 -5.19
CA ARG A 114 6.33 -6.08 -4.82
C ARG A 114 5.36 -6.77 -3.87
N LEU A 115 5.06 -8.05 -4.09
CA LEU A 115 4.21 -8.84 -3.18
C LEU A 115 4.85 -9.00 -1.81
N ARG A 116 6.15 -9.31 -1.74
CA ARG A 116 6.88 -9.38 -0.47
C ARG A 116 6.78 -8.06 0.29
N LYS A 117 6.97 -6.93 -0.41
CA LYS A 117 6.83 -5.60 0.18
C LYS A 117 5.40 -5.33 0.66
N ALA A 118 4.38 -5.80 -0.04
CA ALA A 118 3.00 -5.67 0.40
C ALA A 118 2.77 -6.44 1.71
N ALA A 119 3.25 -7.70 1.78
CA ALA A 119 3.17 -8.52 2.99
C ALA A 119 3.90 -7.88 4.18
N GLU A 120 5.11 -7.34 3.98
CA GLU A 120 5.85 -6.62 5.02
C GLU A 120 5.06 -5.41 5.59
N TRP A 121 4.33 -4.68 4.75
CA TRP A 121 3.50 -3.56 5.21
C TRP A 121 2.24 -4.03 5.94
N SER A 122 1.61 -5.11 5.46
CA SER A 122 0.46 -5.71 6.13
C SER A 122 0.84 -6.27 7.50
N GLN A 123 2.01 -6.92 7.62
CA GLN A 123 2.51 -7.41 8.90
C GLN A 123 2.71 -6.26 9.88
N LYS A 124 3.37 -5.18 9.46
CA LYS A 124 3.53 -3.97 10.29
C LYS A 124 2.19 -3.38 10.73
N LEU A 125 1.19 -3.37 9.84
CA LEU A 125 -0.16 -2.92 10.21
C LEU A 125 -0.75 -3.84 11.29
N ALA A 126 -0.66 -5.16 11.11
CA ALA A 126 -1.16 -6.13 12.08
C ALA A 126 -0.46 -5.99 13.43
N ASP A 127 0.86 -5.80 13.46
CA ASP A 127 1.65 -5.61 14.68
C ASP A 127 1.21 -4.34 15.44
N ILE A 128 0.94 -3.24 14.72
CA ILE A 128 0.44 -2.00 15.33
C ILE A 128 -0.99 -2.19 15.87
N CYS A 129 -1.86 -2.84 15.09
CA CYS A 129 -3.24 -3.12 15.50
C CYS A 129 -3.28 -4.04 16.73
N ALA A 130 -2.42 -5.06 16.81
CA ALA A 130 -2.37 -5.97 17.95
C ALA A 130 -2.08 -5.27 19.29
N VAL A 131 -1.41 -4.12 19.26
CA VAL A 131 -1.06 -3.34 20.46
C VAL A 131 -2.05 -2.20 20.73
N ARG A 132 -2.71 -1.65 19.70
CA ARG A 132 -3.44 -0.38 19.77
C ARG A 132 -4.90 -0.42 19.33
N ALA A 133 -5.36 -1.50 18.69
CA ALA A 133 -6.73 -1.62 18.19
C ALA A 133 -7.69 -2.18 19.25
N ASP A 134 -8.99 -1.96 19.03
CA ASP A 134 -10.06 -2.54 19.84
C ASP A 134 -9.98 -4.07 19.72
N ILE A 135 -9.98 -4.76 20.87
CA ILE A 135 -10.24 -6.21 20.95
C ILE A 135 -11.74 -6.43 20.78
#